data_AF-A0A4P5SC56-F1
#
_entry.id   AF-A0A4P5SC56-F1
#
_cell.length_a   1.000
_cell.length_b   1.000
_cell.length_c   1.000
_cell.angle_alpha   90.00
_cell.angle_beta   90.00
_cell.angle_gamma   90.00
#
_symmetry.space_group_name_H-M   'P 1'
#
loop_
_entity.id
_entity.type
_entity.pdbx_description
1 polymer ?
#
loop_
_entity_poly.entity_id
_entity_poly.type
_entity_poly.pdbx_seq_one_letter_code
_entity_poly.pdbx_strand_id
1 'polypeptide(L)'
;MINLRKLRTGAPAQFIRRHRRALAATCAALAVLTALGSVRSAGDLPATEAAHSITTLDPGERAIPVPLSPPAAAGLLHLGDVIDVIAISDSGTASTVARGALVTGVPAAGGFMSSASAIVVVAVDELTALRIAGATGTGDLTFALHPTSPR
;
A
#
# COMPACT_ATOMS: atom_id res chain seq x y z
N MET A 1 65.69 10.29 -43.48
CA MET A 1 64.89 11.30 -42.75
C MET A 1 63.48 10.77 -42.57
N ILE A 2 63.14 10.30 -41.36
CA ILE A 2 61.85 9.69 -41.03
C ILE A 2 60.85 10.81 -40.68
N ASN A 3 59.73 10.86 -41.39
CA ASN A 3 58.72 11.91 -41.26
C ASN A 3 57.76 11.62 -40.10
N LEU A 4 57.95 12.30 -38.97
CA LEU A 4 57.18 12.15 -37.72
C LEU A 4 55.77 12.79 -37.74
N ARG A 5 55.23 13.17 -38.89
CA ARG A 5 53.93 13.88 -39.00
C ARG A 5 52.69 13.00 -39.16
N LYS A 6 52.82 11.66 -39.14
CA LYS A 6 51.70 10.76 -39.51
C LYS A 6 50.99 10.04 -38.36
N LEU A 7 51.25 10.39 -37.09
CA LEU A 7 50.62 9.75 -35.93
C LEU A 7 49.64 10.66 -35.16
N ARG A 8 49.08 11.68 -35.81
CA ARG A 8 48.16 12.60 -35.13
C ARG A 8 46.97 12.94 -36.00
N THR A 9 46.03 12.00 -36.17
CA THR A 9 44.58 12.30 -36.33
C THR A 9 43.79 11.03 -36.64
N GLY A 10 42.82 10.73 -35.78
CA GLY A 10 41.62 9.97 -36.17
C GLY A 10 41.27 8.80 -35.27
N ALA A 11 40.72 9.06 -34.08
CA ALA A 11 39.58 8.30 -33.50
C ALA A 11 39.31 8.61 -32.00
N PRO A 12 38.76 9.78 -31.62
CA PRO A 12 37.98 9.83 -30.38
C PRO A 12 36.52 10.32 -30.55
N ALA A 13 36.15 10.93 -31.68
CA ALA A 13 34.84 11.57 -31.82
C ALA A 13 33.65 10.59 -31.94
N GLN A 14 33.85 9.42 -32.57
CA GLN A 14 32.78 8.44 -32.76
C GLN A 14 32.43 7.67 -31.48
N PHE A 15 33.42 7.36 -30.65
CA PHE A 15 33.22 6.64 -29.39
C PHE A 15 32.33 7.47 -28.44
N ILE A 16 32.63 8.77 -28.31
CA ILE A 16 31.87 9.72 -27.50
C ILE A 16 30.41 9.84 -27.99
N ARG A 17 30.17 9.90 -29.30
CA ARG A 17 28.80 9.94 -29.86
C ARG A 17 27.99 8.66 -29.61
N ARG A 18 28.63 7.49 -29.67
CA ARG A 18 27.97 6.21 -29.37
C ARG A 18 27.62 6.09 -27.89
N HIS A 19 28.53 6.48 -26.99
CA HIS A 19 28.24 6.51 -25.56
C HIS A 19 27.13 7.49 -25.19
N ARG A 20 27.09 8.67 -25.81
CA ARG A 20 25.98 9.62 -25.61
C ARG A 20 24.63 9.06 -26.05
N ARG A 21 24.58 8.29 -27.14
CA ARG A 21 23.35 7.63 -27.59
C ARG A 21 22.92 6.50 -26.65
N ALA A 22 23.87 5.70 -26.15
CA ALA A 22 23.57 4.63 -25.20
C ALA A 22 23.06 5.20 -23.86
N LEU A 23 23.69 6.24 -23.33
CA LEU A 23 23.25 6.95 -22.11
C LEU A 23 21.87 7.60 -22.27
N ALA A 24 21.63 8.26 -23.41
CA ALA A 24 20.31 8.85 -23.67
C ALA A 24 19.21 7.78 -23.76
N ALA A 25 19.50 6.63 -24.38
CA ALA A 25 18.56 5.53 -24.49
C ALA A 25 18.24 4.90 -23.12
N THR A 26 19.24 4.70 -22.25
CA THR A 26 19.00 4.18 -20.91
C THR A 26 18.23 5.18 -20.04
N CYS A 27 18.56 6.47 -20.09
CA CYS A 27 17.80 7.50 -19.38
C CYS A 27 16.36 7.60 -19.88
N ALA A 28 16.13 7.54 -21.20
CA ALA A 28 14.79 7.56 -21.77
C ALA A 28 14.00 6.29 -21.38
N ALA A 29 14.61 5.11 -21.45
CA ALA A 29 13.98 3.87 -21.01
C ALA A 29 13.61 3.90 -19.52
N LEU A 30 14.50 4.42 -18.68
CA LEU A 30 14.26 4.54 -17.24
C LEU A 30 13.17 5.58 -16.94
N ALA A 31 13.14 6.70 -17.66
CA ALA A 31 12.07 7.71 -17.57
C ALA A 31 10.71 7.17 -18.05
N VAL A 32 10.69 6.35 -19.10
CA VAL A 32 9.45 5.69 -19.57
C VAL A 32 8.97 4.64 -18.57
N LEU A 33 9.89 3.85 -18.00
CA LEU A 33 9.55 2.89 -16.95
C LEU A 33 9.03 3.57 -15.68
N THR A 34 9.64 4.69 -15.25
CA THR A 34 9.14 5.45 -14.09
C THR A 34 7.84 6.17 -14.40
N ALA A 35 7.64 6.70 -15.61
CA ALA A 35 6.36 7.30 -16.02
C ALA A 35 5.25 6.26 -16.09
N LEU A 36 5.48 5.11 -16.72
CA LEU A 36 4.50 4.01 -16.78
C LEU A 36 4.22 3.39 -15.40
N GLY A 37 5.25 3.27 -14.56
CA GLY A 37 5.11 2.82 -13.17
C GLY A 37 4.34 3.82 -12.30
N SER A 38 4.58 5.12 -12.49
CA SER A 38 3.87 6.20 -11.79
C SER A 38 2.41 6.29 -12.20
N VAL A 39 2.11 6.16 -13.51
CA VAL A 39 0.73 6.17 -14.00
C VAL A 39 -0.08 4.98 -13.46
N ARG A 40 0.55 3.79 -13.33
CA ARG A 40 -0.11 2.64 -12.67
C ARG A 40 -0.29 2.80 -11.16
N SER A 41 0.50 3.65 -10.51
CA SER A 41 0.36 3.94 -9.07
C SER A 41 -0.63 5.07 -8.79
N ALA A 42 -0.98 5.88 -9.80
CA ALA A 42 -1.83 7.06 -9.66
C ALA A 42 -3.23 6.91 -10.30
N GLY A 43 -3.53 5.81 -10.96
CA GLY A 43 -4.78 5.67 -11.70
C GLY A 43 -5.14 4.23 -12.04
N ASP A 44 -5.60 3.48 -11.05
CA ASP A 44 -6.81 2.67 -11.18
C ASP A 44 -7.27 2.23 -9.78
N LEU A 45 -7.69 3.20 -8.98
CA LEU A 45 -8.78 2.93 -8.07
C LEU A 45 -10.03 3.22 -8.90
N PRO A 46 -10.82 2.21 -9.32
CA PRO A 46 -12.23 2.48 -9.38
C PRO A 46 -12.62 2.83 -7.95
N ALA A 47 -12.69 4.14 -7.66
CA ALA A 47 -13.46 4.66 -6.52
C ALA A 47 -14.89 4.07 -6.50
N THR A 48 -15.31 3.51 -7.63
CA THR A 48 -16.50 2.70 -7.82
C THR A 48 -16.45 1.31 -7.16
N GLU A 49 -15.32 0.60 -7.04
CA GLU A 49 -15.27 -0.71 -6.36
C GLU A 49 -15.16 -0.59 -4.84
N ALA A 50 -14.47 0.42 -4.32
CA ALA A 50 -14.54 0.76 -2.89
C ALA A 50 -15.97 1.17 -2.46
N ALA A 51 -16.78 1.66 -3.42
CA ALA A 51 -18.20 1.95 -3.22
C ALA A 51 -19.12 0.72 -3.34
N HIS A 52 -18.66 -0.41 -3.88
CA HIS A 52 -19.44 -1.65 -3.98
C HIS A 52 -19.44 -2.50 -2.69
N SER A 53 -18.66 -2.10 -1.68
CA SER A 53 -18.57 -2.80 -0.39
C SER A 53 -19.09 -1.99 0.79
N ILE A 54 -19.88 -0.92 0.54
CA ILE A 54 -20.85 -0.45 1.53
C ILE A 54 -21.98 -1.50 1.53
N THR A 55 -21.66 -2.72 1.94
CA THR A 55 -22.62 -3.64 2.55
C THR A 55 -23.43 -2.79 3.50
N THR A 56 -24.75 -2.76 3.28
CA THR A 56 -25.75 -2.01 4.04
C THR A 56 -25.34 -1.83 5.49
N LEU A 57 -24.73 -0.70 5.81
CA LEU A 57 -24.41 -0.32 7.18
C LEU A 57 -25.73 -0.18 7.92
N ASP A 58 -25.79 -0.73 9.13
CA ASP A 58 -26.98 -0.52 9.94
C ASP A 58 -27.10 0.96 10.34
N PRO A 59 -28.32 1.49 10.52
CA PRO A 59 -28.51 2.86 10.99
C PRO A 59 -27.76 3.12 12.30
N GLY A 60 -26.73 3.97 12.25
CA GLY A 60 -25.87 4.29 13.40
C GLY A 60 -24.45 3.73 13.31
N GLU A 61 -24.17 2.88 12.33
CA GLU A 61 -22.81 2.40 12.05
C GLU A 61 -22.03 3.37 11.15
N ARG A 62 -20.71 3.37 11.32
CA ARG A 62 -19.75 4.13 10.54
C ARG A 62 -18.71 3.17 9.97
N ALA A 63 -18.50 3.23 8.65
CA ALA A 63 -17.35 2.62 8.01
C ALA A 63 -16.11 3.49 8.23
N ILE A 64 -15.10 2.95 8.91
CA ILE A 64 -13.84 3.67 9.15
C ILE A 64 -12.62 2.87 8.69
N PRO A 65 -11.56 3.55 8.22
CA PRO A 65 -10.28 2.91 7.92
C PRO A 65 -9.53 2.57 9.22
N VAL A 66 -8.96 1.36 9.26
CA VAL A 66 -8.14 0.85 10.37
C VAL A 66 -6.79 0.40 9.80
N PRO A 67 -5.69 1.10 10.12
CA PRO A 67 -4.36 0.66 9.72
C PRO A 67 -3.92 -0.50 10.61
N LEU A 68 -3.60 -1.64 10.00
CA LEU A 68 -3.16 -2.83 10.73
C LEU A 68 -1.63 -2.96 10.73
N SER A 69 -1.11 -3.38 11.89
CA SER A 69 0.27 -3.77 12.14
C SER A 69 0.31 -5.19 12.73
N PRO A 70 1.02 -6.14 12.10
CA PRO A 70 1.76 -6.00 10.85
C PRO A 70 0.82 -5.92 9.63
N PRO A 71 1.21 -5.22 8.54
CA PRO A 71 0.35 -5.03 7.36
C PRO A 71 -0.02 -6.35 6.68
N ALA A 72 0.83 -7.38 6.77
CA ALA A 72 0.55 -8.71 6.25
C ALA A 72 -0.70 -9.37 6.87
N ALA A 73 -1.08 -8.98 8.10
CA ALA A 73 -2.24 -9.54 8.78
C ALA A 73 -3.56 -9.19 8.07
N ALA A 74 -3.63 -8.06 7.35
CA ALA A 74 -4.83 -7.67 6.61
C ALA A 74 -5.21 -8.68 5.50
N GLY A 75 -4.24 -9.39 4.94
CA GLY A 75 -4.48 -10.42 3.91
C GLY A 75 -5.13 -11.69 4.44
N LEU A 76 -5.30 -11.82 5.77
CA LEU A 76 -6.03 -12.93 6.39
C LEU A 76 -7.53 -12.65 6.52
N LEU A 77 -7.93 -11.39 6.36
CA LEU A 77 -9.32 -10.96 6.51
C LEU A 77 -10.09 -11.10 5.20
N HIS A 78 -11.36 -11.46 5.34
CA HIS A 78 -12.34 -11.49 4.27
C HIS A 78 -13.46 -10.48 4.54
N LEU A 79 -14.14 -10.05 3.49
CA LEU A 79 -15.36 -9.26 3.63
C LEU A 79 -16.41 -10.08 4.41
N GLY A 80 -17.00 -9.47 5.43
CA GLY A 80 -17.96 -10.11 6.31
C GLY A 80 -17.37 -10.75 7.58
N ASP A 81 -16.05 -10.77 7.73
CA ASP A 81 -15.42 -11.21 8.98
C ASP A 81 -15.82 -10.30 10.14
N VAL A 82 -16.03 -10.88 11.32
CA VAL A 82 -16.29 -10.14 12.56
C VAL A 82 -15.04 -10.22 13.42
N ILE A 83 -14.47 -9.07 13.76
CA ILE A 83 -13.18 -8.97 14.45
C ILE A 83 -13.27 -8.12 15.72
N ASP A 84 -12.38 -8.43 16.66
CA ASP A 84 -12.07 -7.52 17.75
C ASP A 84 -10.80 -6.75 17.38
N VAL A 85 -10.82 -5.42 17.51
CA VAL A 85 -9.66 -4.57 17.24
C VAL A 85 -8.89 -4.38 18.54
N ILE A 86 -7.60 -4.65 18.48
CA ILE A 86 -6.68 -4.65 19.62
C ILE A 86 -5.62 -3.59 19.37
N ALA A 87 -5.49 -2.64 20.29
CA ALA A 87 -4.38 -1.71 20.30
C ALA A 87 -3.23 -2.26 21.14
N ILE A 88 -2.02 -2.13 20.62
CA ILE A 88 -0.77 -2.43 21.28
C ILE A 88 -0.06 -1.08 21.48
N SER A 89 0.05 -0.64 22.73
CA SER A 89 0.76 0.60 23.03
C SER A 89 2.27 0.45 22.79
N ASP A 90 2.99 1.57 22.75
CA ASP A 90 4.45 1.60 22.66
C ASP A 90 5.16 0.85 23.82
N SER A 91 4.49 0.73 24.97
CA SER A 91 4.96 -0.06 26.12
C SER A 91 4.72 -1.57 25.95
N GLY A 92 4.12 -2.00 24.85
CA GLY A 92 3.76 -3.39 24.56
C GLY A 92 2.51 -3.89 25.26
N THR A 93 1.72 -3.02 25.89
CA THR A 93 0.46 -3.44 26.54
C THR A 93 -0.67 -3.52 25.52
N ALA A 94 -1.31 -4.69 25.43
CA ALA A 94 -2.45 -4.92 24.55
C ALA A 94 -3.78 -4.57 25.24
N SER A 95 -4.67 -3.90 24.51
CA SER A 95 -6.02 -3.58 24.98
C SER A 95 -7.03 -3.64 23.84
N THR A 96 -8.22 -4.20 24.09
CA THR A 96 -9.29 -4.26 23.10
C THR A 96 -9.97 -2.90 22.98
N VAL A 97 -9.87 -2.28 21.81
CA VAL A 97 -10.45 -0.96 21.52
C VAL A 97 -11.83 -1.06 20.90
N ALA A 98 -12.09 -2.14 20.17
CA ALA A 98 -13.41 -2.44 19.60
C ALA A 98 -13.69 -3.94 19.67
N ARG A 99 -14.95 -4.30 19.84
CA ARG A 99 -15.41 -5.69 19.78
C ARG A 99 -16.46 -5.83 18.69
N GLY A 100 -16.40 -6.93 17.96
CA GLY A 100 -17.41 -7.26 16.94
C GLY A 100 -17.45 -6.30 15.75
N ALA A 101 -16.34 -5.69 15.38
CA ALA A 101 -16.25 -4.85 14.19
C ALA A 101 -16.40 -5.70 12.91
N LEU A 102 -17.31 -5.32 12.03
CA LEU A 102 -17.56 -6.05 10.78
C LEU A 102 -16.61 -5.54 9.68
N VAL A 103 -15.88 -6.43 9.04
CA VAL A 103 -14.99 -6.09 7.92
C VAL A 103 -15.83 -5.81 6.67
N THR A 104 -15.86 -4.56 6.25
CA THR A 104 -16.60 -4.08 5.07
C THR A 104 -15.71 -3.77 3.87
N GLY A 105 -14.40 -3.67 4.08
CA GLY A 105 -13.43 -3.49 3.01
C GLY A 105 -12.09 -4.09 3.38
N VAL A 106 -11.50 -4.87 2.48
CA VAL A 106 -10.15 -5.38 2.61
C VAL A 106 -9.25 -4.77 1.55
N PRO A 107 -7.96 -4.51 1.83
CA PRO A 107 -7.06 -3.97 0.82
C PRO A 107 -7.00 -4.94 -0.36
N ALA A 108 -7.17 -4.42 -1.57
CA ALA A 108 -6.94 -5.20 -2.77
C ALA A 108 -5.52 -5.80 -2.70
N ALA A 109 -5.39 -7.10 -2.92
CA ALA A 109 -4.12 -7.80 -2.81
C ALA A 109 -3.05 -7.06 -3.64
N GLY A 110 -2.16 -6.35 -2.93
CA GLY A 110 -1.15 -5.52 -3.56
C GLY A 110 -0.16 -6.40 -4.30
N GLY A 111 0.21 -6.01 -5.53
CA GLY A 111 1.28 -6.67 -6.27
C GLY A 111 2.57 -6.74 -5.44
N PHE A 112 3.46 -7.69 -5.79
CA PHE A 112 4.68 -8.13 -5.08
C PHE A 112 5.67 -7.03 -4.59
N MET A 113 5.40 -5.75 -4.87
CA MET A 113 6.21 -4.58 -4.50
C MET A 113 5.48 -3.59 -3.57
N SER A 114 4.26 -3.88 -3.12
CA SER A 114 3.47 -2.95 -2.29
C SER A 114 3.82 -3.12 -0.81
N SER A 115 4.76 -2.31 -0.31
CA SER A 115 5.00 -2.11 1.13
C SER A 115 3.92 -1.26 1.81
N ALA A 116 2.73 -1.14 1.20
CA ALA A 116 1.69 -0.23 1.64
C ALA A 116 1.14 -0.66 3.00
N SER A 117 1.05 0.29 3.92
CA SER A 117 0.28 0.18 5.16
C SER A 117 -1.07 -0.44 4.85
N ALA A 118 -1.36 -1.61 5.42
CA ALA A 118 -2.57 -2.32 5.10
C ALA A 118 -3.73 -1.71 5.89
N ILE A 119 -4.61 -1.03 5.17
CA ILE A 119 -5.80 -0.38 5.74
C ILE A 119 -7.00 -1.25 5.41
N VAL A 120 -7.72 -1.65 6.45
CA VAL A 120 -8.98 -2.39 6.37
C VAL A 120 -10.11 -1.43 6.72
N VAL A 121 -11.24 -1.55 6.05
CA VAL A 121 -12.44 -0.77 6.39
C VAL A 121 -13.35 -1.65 7.23
N VAL A 122 -13.76 -1.12 8.39
CA VAL A 122 -14.67 -1.82 9.31
C VAL A 122 -15.88 -0.98 9.63
N ALA A 123 -17.03 -1.62 9.80
CA ALA A 123 -18.25 -1.04 10.34
C ALA A 123 -18.27 -1.20 11.86
N VAL A 124 -18.51 -0.08 12.56
CA VAL A 124 -18.62 0.01 14.02
C VAL A 124 -19.58 1.13 14.39
N ASP A 125 -20.05 1.19 15.64
CA ASP A 125 -20.79 2.34 16.16
C ASP A 125 -19.91 3.61 16.25
N GLU A 126 -20.55 4.77 16.34
CA GLU A 126 -19.87 6.08 16.36
C GLU A 126 -18.87 6.25 17.52
N LEU A 127 -19.19 5.76 18.72
CA LEU A 127 -18.31 5.88 19.88
C LEU A 127 -17.08 4.98 19.70
N THR A 128 -17.29 3.75 19.22
CA THR A 128 -16.20 2.83 18.89
C THR A 128 -15.32 3.35 17.76
N ALA A 129 -15.88 4.00 16.75
CA ALA A 129 -15.12 4.67 15.69
C ALA A 129 -14.15 5.72 16.27
N LEU A 130 -14.63 6.56 17.19
CA LEU A 130 -13.78 7.55 17.87
C LEU A 130 -12.68 6.89 18.71
N ARG A 131 -12.98 5.78 19.38
CA ARG A 131 -11.99 5.03 20.16
C ARG A 131 -10.89 4.45 19.29
N ILE A 132 -11.24 3.87 18.13
CA ILE A 132 -10.26 3.34 17.17
C ILE A 132 -9.41 4.48 16.59
N ALA A 133 -10.03 5.61 16.23
CA ALA A 133 -9.31 6.77 15.72
C ALA A 133 -8.30 7.31 16.73
N GLY A 134 -8.67 7.39 18.01
CA GLY A 134 -7.75 7.77 19.09
C GLY A 134 -6.61 6.76 19.28
N ALA A 135 -6.93 5.46 19.27
CA ALA A 135 -5.94 4.40 19.44
C ALA A 135 -4.89 4.37 18.32
N THR A 136 -5.31 4.64 17.08
CA THR A 136 -4.44 4.73 15.89
C THR A 136 -3.31 5.74 16.07
N GLY A 137 -3.53 6.82 16.85
CA GLY A 137 -2.51 7.84 17.10
C GLY A 137 -1.54 7.50 18.24
N THR A 138 -1.75 6.39 18.96
CA THR A 138 -1.06 6.08 20.22
C THR A 138 -0.33 4.74 20.24
N GLY A 139 -0.42 3.96 19.16
CA GLY A 139 0.21 2.66 19.06
C GLY A 139 -0.24 1.88 17.82
N ASP A 140 0.16 0.62 17.78
CA ASP A 140 -0.15 -0.29 16.68
C ASP A 140 -1.52 -0.94 16.88
N LEU A 141 -2.24 -1.18 15.79
CA LEU A 141 -3.52 -1.91 15.83
C LEU A 141 -3.37 -3.29 15.17
N THR A 142 -3.92 -4.30 15.82
CA THR A 142 -4.06 -5.66 15.31
C THR A 142 -5.48 -6.15 15.55
N PHE A 143 -5.79 -7.41 15.20
CA PHE A 143 -7.13 -7.95 15.36
C PHE A 143 -7.13 -9.40 15.89
N ALA A 144 -8.27 -9.79 16.44
CA ALA A 144 -8.62 -11.17 16.69
C ALA A 144 -9.89 -11.53 15.90
N LEU A 145 -9.87 -12.66 15.20
CA LEU A 145 -11.04 -13.19 14.50
C LEU A 145 -11.97 -13.89 15.49
N HIS A 146 -13.26 -13.57 15.43
CA HIS A 146 -14.27 -14.40 16.09
C HIS A 146 -14.46 -15.69 15.27
N PRO A 147 -14.36 -16.88 15.87
CA PRO A 147 -14.75 -18.11 15.18
C PRO A 147 -16.26 -18.06 14.97
N THR A 148 -16.70 -17.91 13.72
CA THR A 148 -18.09 -18.13 13.35
C THR A 148 -18.40 -19.59 13.61
N SER A 149 -19.11 -19.90 14.71
CA SER A 149 -19.60 -21.25 14.95
C SER A 149 -20.45 -21.69 13.75
N PRO A 150 -20.16 -22.83 13.11
CA PRO A 150 -21.09 -23.41 12.16
C PRO A 150 -22.37 -23.73 12.93
N ARG A 151 -23.47 -23.09 12.55
CA ARG A 151 -24.81 -23.48 12.99
C ARG A 151 -25.23 -24.78 12.32
#